data_AF-A0A2D6M8C1-F1
#
_entry.id   AF-A0A2D6M8C1-F1
#
_cell.length_a   1.000
_cell.length_b   1.000
_cell.length_c   1.000
_cell.angle_alpha   90.00
_cell.angle_beta   90.00
_cell.angle_gamma   90.00
#
_symmetry.space_group_name_H-M   'P 1'
#
loop_
_entity.id
_entity.type
_entity.pdbx_description
1 polymer ?
#
loop_
_entity_poly.entity_id
_entity_poly.type
_entity_poly.pdbx_seq_one_letter_code
_entity_poly.pdbx_strand_id
1 'polypeptide(L)'
;MASRSVRCATTARLATAIRWGSWPMVEPKRISLKRGRLPAGAIYVGPGSPYANPYATALSVHSRWFGKVRTPQTAAEAVDLCKKELVQTLLENERSIDILLRLRGLDLACWCHLCDVHKAGKPFFEVCPDCAPCHADVLLELANA
;
A
#
# COMPACT_ATOMS: atom_id res chain seq x y z
N MET A 1 -24.69 -8.71 61.37
CA MET A 1 -25.42 -7.82 60.44
C MET A 1 -24.43 -6.81 59.88
N ALA A 2 -23.90 -7.05 58.67
CA ALA A 2 -22.96 -6.14 58.02
C ALA A 2 -23.58 -5.66 56.71
N SER A 3 -23.87 -4.36 56.64
CA SER A 3 -24.47 -3.68 55.51
C SER A 3 -23.50 -3.58 54.33
N ARG A 4 -24.00 -3.93 53.15
CA ARG A 4 -23.41 -3.64 51.84
C ARG A 4 -23.50 -2.14 51.57
N SER A 5 -22.42 -1.52 51.08
CA SER A 5 -22.53 -0.47 50.05
C SER A 5 -21.19 -0.21 49.34
N VAL A 6 -21.16 -0.62 48.08
CA VAL A 6 -20.56 -0.01 46.89
C VAL A 6 -19.26 0.79 47.05
N ARG A 7 -18.13 0.16 46.69
CA ARG A 7 -16.98 0.89 46.12
C ARG A 7 -17.08 0.86 44.60
N CYS A 8 -17.08 2.06 44.02
CA CYS A 8 -17.02 2.35 42.60
C CYS A 8 -15.80 1.66 41.96
N ALA A 9 -16.02 0.74 41.03
CA ALA A 9 -14.98 0.03 40.29
C ALA A 9 -15.19 0.24 38.79
N THR A 10 -14.87 1.44 38.30
CA THR A 10 -15.02 1.83 36.89
C THR A 10 -13.71 1.74 36.11
N THR A 11 -12.91 0.69 36.29
CA THR A 11 -11.71 0.45 35.46
C THR A 11 -11.41 -1.02 35.18
N ALA A 12 -12.40 -1.91 35.28
CA ALA A 12 -12.23 -3.33 34.97
C ALA A 12 -13.09 -3.76 33.77
N ARG A 13 -12.83 -3.22 32.58
CA ARG A 13 -13.40 -3.72 31.31
C ARG A 13 -12.57 -3.30 30.09
N LEU A 14 -11.26 -3.57 30.10
CA LEU A 14 -10.43 -3.48 28.88
C LEU A 14 -9.33 -4.56 28.89
N ALA A 15 -9.68 -5.75 29.40
CA ALA A 15 -8.94 -6.98 29.15
C ALA A 15 -9.84 -7.92 28.35
N THR A 16 -9.97 -7.64 27.06
CA THR A 16 -10.40 -8.65 26.09
C THR A 16 -9.53 -8.49 24.86
N ALA A 17 -8.33 -9.06 25.01
CA ALA A 17 -7.60 -9.77 23.98
C ALA A 17 -8.17 -9.63 22.57
N ILE A 18 -7.67 -8.66 21.80
CA ILE A 18 -7.58 -8.82 20.35
C ILE A 18 -6.46 -9.84 20.14
N ARG A 19 -6.81 -11.13 20.26
CA ARG A 19 -6.02 -12.20 19.67
C ARG A 19 -6.09 -11.99 18.17
N TRP A 20 -5.17 -11.18 17.65
CA TRP A 20 -4.78 -11.20 16.24
C TRP A 20 -4.35 -12.63 15.95
N GLY A 21 -5.28 -13.42 15.41
CA GLY A 21 -5.09 -14.83 15.15
C GLY A 21 -3.85 -15.04 14.29
N SER A 22 -2.87 -15.72 14.87
CA SER A 22 -2.01 -16.77 14.32
C SER A 22 -2.26 -17.26 12.88
N TRP A 23 -2.25 -16.36 11.90
CA TRP A 23 -1.83 -16.67 10.54
C TRP A 23 -0.43 -16.09 10.36
N PRO A 24 0.56 -16.84 9.84
CA PRO A 24 1.76 -16.22 9.33
C PRO A 24 1.29 -15.34 8.17
N MET A 25 1.05 -14.05 8.44
CA MET A 25 0.94 -13.03 7.41
C MET A 25 2.30 -13.06 6.73
N VAL A 26 2.41 -13.86 5.66
CA VAL A 26 3.59 -13.84 4.81
C VAL A 26 3.74 -12.38 4.40
N GLU A 27 4.88 -11.78 4.73
CA GLU A 27 5.13 -10.38 4.48
C GLU A 27 4.84 -10.09 2.99
N PRO A 28 3.88 -9.20 2.68
CA PRO A 28 3.55 -8.87 1.30
C PRO A 28 4.75 -8.39 0.53
N LYS A 29 4.83 -8.79 -0.73
CA LYS A 29 5.95 -8.48 -1.62
C LYS A 29 5.49 -7.73 -2.86
N ARG A 30 6.36 -6.85 -3.34
CA ARG A 30 6.30 -6.34 -4.69
C ARG A 30 6.88 -7.37 -5.64
N ILE A 31 6.13 -7.72 -6.68
CA ILE A 31 6.50 -8.69 -7.72
C ILE A 31 6.70 -7.96 -9.05
N SER A 32 7.73 -8.34 -9.80
CA SER A 32 7.97 -7.84 -11.15
C SER A 32 7.52 -8.84 -12.21
N LEU A 33 6.54 -8.46 -13.03
CA LEU A 33 6.08 -9.26 -14.17
C LEU A 33 7.12 -9.33 -15.30
N LYS A 34 8.16 -8.48 -15.29
CA LYS A 34 9.31 -8.64 -16.20
C LYS A 34 10.09 -9.93 -15.93
N ARG A 35 9.93 -10.55 -14.76
CA ARG A 35 10.63 -11.76 -14.34
C ARG A 35 9.75 -13.03 -14.40
N GLY A 36 8.48 -12.92 -14.80
CA GLY A 36 7.58 -14.08 -14.86
C GLY A 36 6.10 -13.75 -14.98
N ARG A 37 5.26 -14.79 -14.85
CA ARG A 37 3.80 -14.66 -14.84
C ARG A 37 3.31 -14.13 -13.50
N LEU A 38 2.09 -13.58 -13.50
CA LEU A 38 1.39 -13.17 -12.27
C LEU A 38 1.20 -14.40 -11.37
N PRO A 39 1.76 -14.43 -10.15
CA PRO A 39 1.57 -15.54 -9.23
C PRO A 39 0.13 -15.62 -8.72
N ALA A 40 -0.30 -16.83 -8.35
CA ALA A 40 -1.60 -17.02 -7.71
C ALA A 40 -1.66 -16.24 -6.39
N GLY A 41 -2.74 -15.48 -6.17
CA GLY A 41 -2.90 -14.64 -4.98
C GLY A 41 -2.28 -13.25 -5.06
N ALA A 42 -1.48 -12.95 -6.09
CA ALA A 42 -0.97 -11.60 -6.31
C ALA A 42 -1.97 -10.74 -7.12
N ILE A 43 -2.05 -9.44 -6.81
CA ILE A 43 -2.88 -8.48 -7.54
C ILE A 43 -2.03 -7.70 -8.55
N TYR A 44 -2.48 -7.64 -9.79
CA TYR A 44 -1.90 -6.76 -10.79
C TYR A 44 -2.30 -5.30 -10.56
N VAL A 45 -1.31 -4.42 -10.42
CA VAL A 45 -1.51 -2.99 -10.17
C VAL A 45 -0.97 -2.09 -11.28
N GLY A 46 -0.58 -2.67 -12.43
CA GLY A 46 -0.03 -1.91 -13.55
C GLY A 46 -1.09 -1.18 -14.41
N PRO A 47 -0.69 -0.66 -15.60
CA PRO A 47 -1.58 0.03 -16.52
C PRO A 47 -2.88 -0.74 -16.82
N GLY A 48 -4.01 -0.03 -16.88
CA GLY A 48 -5.34 -0.62 -17.08
C GLY A 48 -6.00 -1.20 -15.82
N SER A 49 -5.29 -1.23 -14.69
CA SER A 49 -5.88 -1.54 -13.39
C SER A 49 -6.41 -0.27 -12.69
N PRO A 50 -7.34 -0.39 -11.72
CA PRO A 50 -7.76 0.74 -10.88
C PRO A 50 -6.65 1.24 -9.93
N TYR A 51 -5.52 0.53 -9.86
CA TYR A 51 -4.38 0.83 -9.00
C TYR A 51 -3.21 1.43 -9.77
N ALA A 52 -3.38 1.71 -11.07
CA ALA A 52 -2.31 2.18 -11.92
C ALA A 52 -1.79 3.56 -11.47
N ASN A 53 -0.46 3.75 -11.52
CA ASN A 53 0.11 5.08 -11.38
C ASN A 53 -0.29 5.93 -12.60
N PRO A 54 -0.99 7.08 -12.41
CA PRO A 54 -1.33 7.96 -13.52
C PRO A 54 -0.11 8.72 -14.07
N TYR A 55 0.95 8.87 -13.28
CA TYR A 55 2.14 9.63 -13.64
C TYR A 55 3.21 8.76 -14.32
N ALA A 56 3.75 9.23 -15.44
CA ALA A 56 4.89 8.61 -16.13
C ALA A 56 5.80 9.66 -16.76
N THR A 57 7.07 9.32 -16.98
CA THR A 57 8.13 10.25 -17.40
C THR A 57 7.96 10.88 -18.79
N ALA A 58 6.92 10.48 -19.53
CA ALA A 58 6.56 11.00 -20.84
C ALA A 58 5.07 11.40 -20.95
N LEU A 59 4.33 11.41 -19.82
CA LEU A 59 2.91 11.72 -19.78
C LEU A 59 2.69 12.99 -18.95
N SER A 60 2.19 14.00 -19.64
CA SER A 60 1.65 15.22 -19.05
C SER A 60 0.29 14.92 -18.42
N VAL A 61 0.25 14.73 -17.10
CA VAL A 61 -1.00 14.47 -16.37
C VAL A 61 -1.50 15.77 -15.79
N HIS A 62 -2.77 16.09 -16.02
CA HIS A 62 -3.47 17.12 -15.26
C HIS A 62 -3.60 16.63 -13.81
N SER A 63 -2.67 17.06 -12.96
CA SER A 63 -2.81 16.83 -11.53
C SER A 63 -3.97 17.67 -11.02
N ARG A 64 -4.99 17.01 -10.46
CA ARG A 64 -6.13 17.67 -9.80
C ARG A 64 -5.69 18.60 -8.66
N TRP A 65 -4.48 18.39 -8.13
CA TRP A 65 -3.89 19.05 -6.97
C TRP A 65 -3.14 20.34 -7.27
N PHE A 66 -2.36 20.37 -8.34
CA PHE A 66 -1.49 21.51 -8.63
C PHE A 66 -2.12 22.51 -9.60
N GLY A 67 -3.32 22.24 -10.12
CA GLY A 67 -3.98 23.05 -11.15
C GLY A 67 -3.14 23.20 -12.44
N LYS A 68 -2.14 22.33 -12.61
CA LYS A 68 -1.11 22.40 -13.66
C LYS A 68 -0.77 21.00 -14.15
N VAL A 69 -0.45 20.93 -15.44
CA VAL A 69 0.16 19.75 -16.06
C VAL A 69 1.51 19.49 -15.39
N ARG A 70 1.71 18.27 -14.89
CA ARG A 70 3.01 17.79 -14.40
C ARG A 70 3.52 16.72 -15.34
N THR A 71 4.80 16.82 -15.70
CA THR A 71 5.53 15.78 -16.42
C THR A 71 6.71 15.40 -15.54
N PRO A 72 6.63 14.31 -14.76
CA PRO A 72 7.76 13.90 -13.93
C PRO A 72 8.96 13.61 -14.81
N GLN A 73 10.15 13.98 -14.37
CA GLN A 73 11.39 13.75 -15.11
C GLN A 73 12.01 12.39 -14.78
N THR A 74 11.66 11.83 -13.61
CA THR A 74 12.20 10.55 -13.14
C THR A 74 11.10 9.60 -12.67
N ALA A 75 11.40 8.30 -12.61
CA ALA A 75 10.49 7.31 -12.05
C ALA A 75 10.20 7.56 -10.56
N ALA A 76 11.21 8.02 -9.79
CA ALA A 76 11.03 8.39 -8.39
C ALA A 76 10.02 9.54 -8.24
N GLU A 77 10.19 10.60 -9.03
CA GLU A 77 9.25 11.74 -9.02
C GLU A 77 7.83 11.32 -9.41
N ALA A 78 7.68 10.42 -10.40
CA ALA A 78 6.37 9.88 -10.79
C ALA A 78 5.71 9.10 -9.64
N VAL A 79 6.49 8.36 -8.85
CA VAL A 79 5.99 7.63 -7.67
C VAL A 79 5.64 8.60 -6.54
N ASP A 80 6.43 9.64 -6.31
CA ASP A 80 6.15 10.65 -5.29
C ASP A 80 4.86 11.42 -5.59
N LEU A 81 4.63 11.78 -6.86
CA LEU A 81 3.39 12.39 -7.31
C LEU A 81 2.20 11.45 -7.10
N CYS A 82 2.37 10.16 -7.45
CA CYS A 82 1.37 9.13 -7.21
C CYS A 82 1.01 9.02 -5.72
N LYS A 83 2.02 8.97 -4.84
CA LYS A 83 1.82 8.92 -3.38
C LYS A 83 1.02 10.11 -2.88
N LYS A 84 1.39 11.32 -3.29
CA LYS A 84 0.68 12.55 -2.89
C LYS A 84 -0.78 12.53 -3.34
N GLU A 85 -1.05 12.15 -4.58
CA GLU A 85 -2.43 12.08 -5.10
C GLU A 85 -3.25 10.98 -4.44
N LEU A 86 -2.67 9.79 -4.22
CA LEU A 86 -3.33 8.70 -3.50
C LEU A 86 -3.69 9.11 -2.07
N VAL A 87 -2.73 9.65 -1.32
CA VAL A 87 -2.97 10.10 0.06
C VAL A 87 -4.10 11.12 0.11
N GLN A 88 -4.12 12.10 -0.79
CA GLN A 88 -5.25 13.02 -0.79
C GLN A 88 -6.56 12.32 -1.15
N THR A 89 -6.56 11.51 -2.20
CA THR A 89 -7.77 10.83 -2.67
C THR A 89 -8.40 9.98 -1.55
N LEU A 90 -7.59 9.48 -0.61
CA LEU A 90 -8.06 8.78 0.59
C LEU A 90 -8.63 9.73 1.65
N LEU A 91 -8.01 10.91 1.85
CA LEU A 91 -8.51 11.93 2.78
C LEU A 91 -9.85 12.52 2.34
N GLU A 92 -10.10 12.59 1.03
CA GLU A 92 -11.29 13.26 0.46
C GLU A 92 -12.43 12.30 0.10
N ASN A 93 -12.16 11.01 -0.08
CA ASN A 93 -13.15 10.05 -0.56
C ASN A 93 -13.02 8.71 0.15
N GLU A 94 -13.94 8.46 1.09
CA GLU A 94 -14.02 7.22 1.87
C GLU A 94 -14.10 5.96 1.00
N ARG A 95 -14.73 6.02 -0.19
CA ARG A 95 -14.79 4.86 -1.11
C ARG A 95 -13.42 4.45 -1.64
N SER A 96 -12.45 5.37 -1.65
CA SER A 96 -11.06 5.06 -2.03
C SER A 96 -10.37 4.17 -0.98
N ILE A 97 -10.81 4.26 0.29
CA ILE A 97 -10.28 3.44 1.39
C ILE A 97 -10.66 1.97 1.14
N ASP A 98 -11.90 1.69 0.75
CA ASP A 98 -12.36 0.33 0.43
C ASP A 98 -11.53 -0.32 -0.69
N ILE A 99 -11.10 0.46 -1.66
CA ILE A 99 -10.27 -0.01 -2.77
C ILE A 99 -8.87 -0.43 -2.28
N LEU A 100 -8.29 0.31 -1.33
CA LEU A 100 -7.00 -0.04 -0.73
C LEU A 100 -7.09 -1.20 0.25
N LEU A 101 -8.15 -1.29 1.04
CA LEU A 101 -8.33 -2.40 1.99
C LEU A 101 -8.36 -3.77 1.30
N ARG A 102 -8.76 -3.82 0.02
CA ARG A 102 -8.70 -5.04 -0.82
C ARG A 102 -7.28 -5.50 -1.14
N LEU A 103 -6.26 -4.65 -0.96
CA LEU A 103 -4.85 -4.98 -1.20
C LEU A 103 -4.14 -5.49 0.06
N ARG A 104 -4.78 -5.39 1.23
CA ARG A 104 -4.14 -5.71 2.52
C ARG A 104 -3.70 -7.17 2.57
N GLY A 105 -2.44 -7.39 2.93
CA GLY A 105 -1.85 -8.72 3.04
C GLY A 105 -1.59 -9.43 1.70
N LEU A 106 -1.74 -8.74 0.55
CA LEU A 106 -1.55 -9.35 -0.76
C LEU A 106 -0.26 -8.88 -1.43
N ASP A 107 0.36 -9.79 -2.17
CA ASP A 107 1.47 -9.45 -3.06
C ASP A 107 0.97 -8.58 -4.22
N LEU A 108 1.73 -7.54 -4.56
CA LEU A 108 1.38 -6.61 -5.63
C LEU A 108 2.34 -6.75 -6.81
N ALA A 109 1.79 -6.98 -7.99
CA ALA A 109 2.55 -7.21 -9.21
C ALA A 109 2.49 -6.01 -10.16
N CYS A 110 3.66 -5.56 -10.61
CA CYS A 110 3.82 -4.48 -11.57
C CYS A 110 4.92 -4.82 -12.60
N TRP A 111 5.07 -3.99 -13.63
CA TRP A 111 6.11 -4.12 -14.65
C TRP A 111 7.43 -3.42 -14.27
N CYS A 112 7.50 -2.69 -13.16
CA CYS A 112 8.73 -2.03 -12.74
C CYS A 112 9.83 -3.05 -12.39
N HIS A 113 11.08 -2.71 -12.74
CA HIS A 113 12.24 -3.59 -12.56
C HIS A 113 12.56 -3.86 -11.09
N LEU A 114 12.95 -5.10 -10.78
CA LEU A 114 13.56 -5.51 -9.52
C LEU A 114 14.97 -6.04 -9.80
N CYS A 115 15.91 -5.69 -8.92
CA CYS A 115 17.29 -6.15 -8.99
C CYS A 115 17.38 -7.67 -8.77
N ASP A 116 18.57 -8.24 -8.95
CA ASP A 116 18.73 -9.70 -8.90
C ASP A 116 18.55 -10.29 -7.49
N VAL A 117 18.81 -9.50 -6.43
CA VAL A 117 18.54 -9.88 -5.04
C VAL A 117 17.03 -10.05 -4.82
N HIS A 118 16.22 -9.14 -5.37
CA HIS A 118 14.76 -9.16 -5.23
C HIS A 118 14.02 -9.84 -6.38
N LYS A 119 14.69 -10.70 -7.15
CA LYS A 119 14.07 -11.42 -8.27
C LYS A 119 12.85 -12.25 -7.89
N ALA A 120 12.79 -12.73 -6.64
CA ALA A 120 11.69 -13.52 -6.10
C ALA A 120 10.58 -12.67 -5.45
N GLY A 121 10.70 -11.34 -5.53
CA GLY A 121 9.82 -10.39 -4.88
C GLY A 121 10.58 -9.59 -3.82
N LYS A 122 10.28 -8.29 -3.78
CA LYS A 122 10.85 -7.35 -2.81
C LYS A 122 9.90 -7.21 -1.62
N PRO A 123 10.33 -7.48 -0.37
CA PRO A 123 9.54 -7.23 0.83
C PRO A 123 9.13 -5.76 0.93
N PHE A 124 7.91 -5.48 1.39
CA PHE A 124 7.36 -4.14 1.25
C PHE A 124 8.02 -3.07 2.12
N PHE A 125 8.57 -3.43 3.28
CA PHE A 125 9.29 -2.50 4.14
C PHE A 125 10.77 -2.32 3.76
N GLU A 126 11.27 -3.06 2.76
CA GLU A 126 12.67 -2.98 2.36
C GLU A 126 12.92 -1.79 1.42
N VAL A 127 13.88 -0.94 1.76
CA VAL A 127 14.37 0.11 0.87
C VAL A 127 15.60 -0.42 0.13
N CYS A 128 15.49 -0.54 -1.19
CA CYS A 128 16.56 -1.05 -2.05
C CYS A 128 16.90 -0.02 -3.14
N PRO A 129 18.14 0.49 -3.21
CA PRO A 129 18.54 1.48 -4.22
C PRO A 129 18.64 0.90 -5.64
N ASP A 130 18.84 -0.41 -5.78
CA ASP A 130 19.00 -1.08 -7.07
C ASP A 130 17.67 -1.47 -7.72
N CYS A 131 16.57 -1.44 -6.96
CA CYS A 131 15.23 -1.65 -7.49
C CYS A 131 14.70 -0.34 -8.08
N ALA A 132 14.07 -0.41 -9.26
CA ALA A 132 13.43 0.77 -9.82
C ALA A 132 12.29 1.24 -8.90
N PRO A 133 12.10 2.55 -8.67
CA PRO A 133 10.95 3.07 -7.94
C PRO A 133 9.63 2.57 -8.53
N CYS A 134 8.66 2.24 -7.68
CA CYS A 134 7.35 1.75 -8.13
C CYS A 134 6.23 2.18 -7.19
N HIS A 135 5.05 2.44 -7.77
CA HIS A 135 3.84 2.74 -7.01
C HIS A 135 3.29 1.53 -6.26
N ALA A 136 3.66 0.30 -6.65
CA ALA A 136 3.32 -0.90 -5.89
C ALA A 136 3.92 -0.85 -4.46
N ASP A 137 5.10 -0.26 -4.28
CA ASP A 137 5.68 -0.07 -2.93
C ASP A 137 4.80 0.88 -2.10
N VAL A 138 4.29 1.97 -2.70
CA VAL A 138 3.37 2.92 -2.03
C VAL A 138 2.03 2.28 -1.69
N LEU A 139 1.46 1.48 -2.59
CA LEU A 139 0.21 0.77 -2.34
C LEU A 139 0.37 -0.27 -1.21
N LEU A 140 1.51 -0.97 -1.16
CA LEU A 140 1.81 -1.89 -0.06
C LEU A 140 1.93 -1.15 1.26
N GLU A 141 2.63 -0.01 1.30
CA GLU A 141 2.75 0.85 2.49
C GLU A 141 1.36 1.27 2.99
N LEU A 142 0.54 1.87 2.11
CA LEU A 142 -0.76 2.41 2.50
C LEU A 142 -1.81 1.33 2.85
N ALA A 143 -1.76 0.16 2.22
CA ALA A 143 -2.72 -0.91 2.49
C ALA A 143 -2.40 -1.72 3.77
N ASN A 144 -1.17 -1.64 4.28
CA ASN A 144 -0.70 -2.42 5.43
C ASN A 144 -0.24 -1.59 6.63
N ALA A 145 -0.31 -0.26 6.56
CA ALA A 145 -0.16 0.65 7.71
C ALA A 145 -1.38 0.57 8.65
#